data_AF-A0A357L0H9-F1
#
_entry.id   AF-A0A357L0H9-F1
#
_cell.length_a   1.000
_cell.length_b   1.000
_cell.length_c   1.000
_cell.angle_alpha   90.00
_cell.angle_beta   90.00
_cell.angle_gamma   90.00
#
_symmetry.space_group_name_H-M   'P 1'
#
loop_
_entity.id
_entity.type
_entity.pdbx_description
1 polymer ?
#
loop_
_entity_poly.entity_id
_entity_poly.type
_entity_poly.pdbx_seq_one_letter_code
_entity_poly.pdbx_strand_id
1 'polypeptide(L)'
;SLAETPGYFSIGKTATAEKPARGGYDPNARIASFVGAFPGYAPRYAVLVTLDEPQAVEGTFGYATAGWNAAPTYAAIVGRIAPVLGVMPAGPEIAALRFGAPPGERRADLSSADAGGGM
;
A
#
# COMPACT_ATOMS: atom_id res chain seq x y z
N SER A 1 -6.25 -0.38 6.51
CA SER A 1 -4.85 -0.49 7.03
C SER A 1 -4.41 0.91 7.47
N LEU A 2 -3.50 1.08 8.45
CA LEU A 2 -3.00 2.44 8.79
C LEU A 2 -2.14 3.07 7.67
N ALA A 3 -1.75 2.28 6.66
CA ALA A 3 -1.08 2.78 5.45
C ALA A 3 -2.06 3.20 4.33
N GLU A 4 -3.36 3.13 4.58
CA GLU A 4 -4.36 3.47 3.57
C GLU A 4 -4.30 4.95 3.23
N THR A 5 -4.21 5.25 1.94
CA THR A 5 -4.15 6.62 1.42
C THR A 5 -5.35 6.85 0.51
N PRO A 6 -6.42 7.50 1.00
CA PRO A 6 -7.65 7.71 0.24
C PRO A 6 -7.37 8.31 -1.14
N GLY A 7 -7.97 7.73 -2.17
CA GLY A 7 -7.80 8.15 -3.57
C GLY A 7 -6.55 7.62 -4.28
N TYR A 8 -5.57 7.07 -3.56
CA TYR A 8 -4.33 6.53 -4.15
C TYR A 8 -4.24 5.00 -4.08
N PHE A 9 -5.09 4.35 -3.28
CA PHE A 9 -5.22 2.88 -3.20
C PHE A 9 -3.87 2.20 -2.97
N SER A 10 -3.03 2.79 -2.13
CA SER A 10 -1.68 2.32 -1.83
C SER A 10 -1.65 0.82 -1.55
N ILE A 11 -0.73 0.12 -2.20
CA ILE A 11 -0.39 -1.27 -1.89
C ILE A 11 0.90 -1.30 -1.09
N GLY A 12 1.09 -2.28 -0.22
CA GLY A 12 2.33 -2.37 0.54
C GLY A 12 2.34 -3.41 1.64
N LYS A 13 3.48 -3.49 2.33
CA LYS A 13 3.75 -4.45 3.38
C LYS A 13 4.49 -3.79 4.54
N THR A 14 4.09 -4.18 5.74
CA THR A 14 4.81 -3.89 6.97
C THR A 14 5.95 -4.90 7.16
N ALA A 15 7.05 -4.44 7.73
CA ALA A 15 8.13 -5.28 8.23
C ALA A 15 8.56 -4.74 9.60
N THR A 16 8.73 -5.62 10.59
CA THR A 16 9.30 -5.25 11.89
C THR A 16 10.27 -6.34 12.27
N ALA A 17 11.50 -5.95 12.59
CA ALA A 17 12.57 -6.87 12.93
C ALA A 17 13.29 -6.37 14.18
N GLU A 18 13.68 -7.31 15.03
CA GLU A 18 14.59 -7.05 16.16
C GLU A 18 15.98 -6.72 15.63
N LYS A 19 16.69 -5.82 16.31
CA LYS A 19 18.05 -5.42 15.90
C LYS A 19 19.05 -6.48 16.34
N PRO A 20 20.09 -6.74 15.54
CA PRO A 20 21.16 -7.64 15.93
C PRO A 20 21.93 -7.05 17.12
N ALA A 21 22.27 -7.90 18.09
CA ALA A 21 23.04 -7.59 19.27
C ALA A 21 24.08 -8.70 19.55
N ARG A 22 24.94 -8.50 20.56
CA ARG A 22 25.96 -9.50 20.90
C ARG A 22 25.29 -10.78 21.37
N GLY A 23 25.42 -11.86 20.60
CA GLY A 23 24.87 -13.17 20.92
C GLY A 23 23.44 -13.43 20.42
N GLY A 24 22.87 -12.56 19.57
CA GLY A 24 21.54 -12.79 19.00
C GLY A 24 20.85 -11.52 18.53
N TYR A 25 19.54 -11.43 18.74
CA TYR A 25 18.72 -10.24 18.53
C TYR A 25 18.29 -9.65 19.86
N ASP A 26 18.19 -8.32 19.94
CA ASP A 26 17.66 -7.63 21.11
C ASP A 26 16.13 -7.45 20.97
N PRO A 27 15.31 -8.09 21.82
CA PRO A 27 13.85 -7.97 21.74
C PRO A 27 13.33 -6.55 22.03
N ASN A 28 14.17 -5.71 22.65
CA ASN A 28 13.82 -4.35 23.01
C ASN A 28 14.20 -3.33 21.93
N ALA A 29 15.13 -3.68 21.03
CA ALA A 29 15.60 -2.81 19.96
C ALA A 29 15.05 -3.32 18.61
N ARG A 30 14.44 -2.43 17.81
CA ARG A 30 13.76 -2.86 16.58
C ARG A 30 13.85 -1.82 15.47
N ILE A 31 13.77 -2.31 14.24
CA ILE A 31 13.56 -1.50 13.04
C ILE A 31 12.14 -1.77 12.54
N ALA A 32 11.35 -0.71 12.37
CA ALA A 32 10.00 -0.80 11.84
C ALA A 32 9.94 -0.14 10.47
N SER A 33 9.56 -0.92 9.45
CA SER A 33 9.50 -0.45 8.06
C SER A 33 8.16 -0.69 7.40
N PHE A 34 7.80 0.19 6.47
CA PHE A 34 6.71 -0.02 5.53
C PHE A 34 7.23 0.25 4.12
N VAL A 35 7.06 -0.73 3.23
CA VAL A 35 7.32 -0.55 1.80
C VAL A 35 5.99 -0.59 1.06
N GLY A 36 5.74 0.41 0.23
CA GLY A 36 4.51 0.49 -0.54
C GLY A 36 4.70 1.20 -1.88
N ALA A 37 3.68 1.07 -2.73
CA ALA A 37 3.65 1.72 -4.02
C ALA A 37 2.31 2.43 -4.25
N PHE A 38 2.36 3.54 -5.01
CA PHE A 38 1.17 4.32 -5.37
C PHE A 38 1.26 4.92 -6.79
N PRO A 39 0.12 5.21 -7.44
CA PRO A 39 -1.22 4.73 -7.07
C PRO A 39 -1.28 3.19 -7.24
N GLY A 40 -1.91 2.47 -6.31
CA GLY A 40 -1.78 1.00 -6.29
C GLY A 40 -2.34 0.29 -7.52
N TYR A 41 -3.34 0.89 -8.17
CA TYR A 41 -3.98 0.37 -9.39
C TYR A 41 -3.15 0.62 -10.66
N ALA A 42 -2.13 1.46 -10.60
CA ALA A 42 -1.18 1.72 -11.69
C ALA A 42 0.13 2.23 -11.07
N PRO A 43 0.92 1.35 -10.40
CA PRO A 43 2.05 1.78 -9.59
C PRO A 43 3.08 2.57 -10.41
N ARG A 44 3.42 3.77 -9.94
CA ARG A 44 4.43 4.65 -10.56
C ARG A 44 5.57 4.98 -9.61
N TYR A 45 5.29 4.98 -8.31
CA TYR A 45 6.23 5.35 -7.27
C TYR A 45 6.24 4.27 -6.20
N ALA A 46 7.43 3.99 -5.67
CA ALA A 46 7.61 3.19 -4.47
C ALA A 46 8.15 4.08 -3.35
N VAL A 47 7.69 3.87 -2.12
CA VAL A 47 8.15 4.56 -0.92
C VAL A 47 8.50 3.51 0.12
N LEU A 48 9.71 3.62 0.65
CA LEU A 48 10.16 2.90 1.82
C LEU A 48 10.26 3.88 2.98
N VAL A 49 9.49 3.61 4.04
CA VAL A 49 9.64 4.29 5.32
C VAL A 49 10.29 3.30 6.28
N THR A 50 11.39 3.70 6.90
CA THR A 50 12.08 2.92 7.93
C THR A 50 12.31 3.80 9.13
N LEU A 51 11.94 3.31 10.30
CA LEU A 51 12.14 3.96 11.58
C LEU A 51 13.04 3.07 12.43
N ASP A 52 14.15 3.64 12.90
CA ASP A 52 15.05 2.99 13.84
C ASP A 52 14.59 3.26 15.27
N GLU A 53 14.48 2.19 16.06
CA GLU A 53 14.01 2.21 17.46
C GLU A 53 12.79 3.09 17.71
N PRO A 54 11.69 2.93 16.93
CA PRO A 54 10.48 3.68 17.16
C PRO A 54 9.92 3.34 18.55
N GLN A 55 9.37 4.35 19.20
CA GLN A 55 8.75 4.21 20.51
C GLN A 55 7.24 4.04 20.37
N ALA A 56 6.63 3.40 21.35
CA ALA A 56 5.19 3.49 21.50
C ALA A 56 4.84 4.92 21.96
N VAL A 57 3.83 5.52 21.33
CA VAL A 57 3.33 6.86 21.67
C VAL A 57 1.85 6.79 21.99
N GLU A 58 1.28 7.90 22.46
CA GLU A 58 -0.16 7.99 22.70
C GLU A 58 -0.95 7.55 21.45
N GLY A 59 -1.95 6.71 21.65
CA GLY A 59 -2.76 6.16 20.55
C GLY A 59 -2.20 4.93 19.84
N THR A 60 -0.99 4.46 20.17
CA THR A 60 -0.45 3.19 19.60
C THR A 60 -0.70 1.96 20.47
N PHE A 61 -1.45 2.10 21.58
CA PHE A 61 -1.77 1.01 22.52
C PHE A 61 -0.54 0.28 23.07
N GLY A 62 0.59 0.99 23.21
CA GLY A 62 1.86 0.41 23.65
C GLY A 62 2.65 -0.30 22.54
N TYR A 63 2.16 -0.32 21.29
CA TYR A 63 2.85 -0.96 20.18
C TYR A 63 3.85 -0.01 19.50
N ALA A 64 5.00 -0.56 19.14
CA ALA A 64 6.07 0.11 18.39
C ALA A 64 6.32 -0.52 17.00
N THR A 65 5.42 -1.38 16.51
CA THR A 65 5.61 -2.09 15.24
C THR A 65 5.33 -1.19 14.03
N ALA A 66 5.71 -1.65 12.84
CA ALA A 66 5.53 -0.90 11.61
C ALA A 66 4.07 -0.57 11.28
N GLY A 67 3.13 -1.41 11.69
CA GLY A 67 1.70 -1.13 11.53
C GLY A 67 1.27 0.15 12.24
N TRP A 68 1.88 0.46 13.38
CA TRP A 68 1.52 1.60 14.22
C TRP A 68 2.35 2.86 13.96
N ASN A 69 3.56 2.72 13.40
CA ASN A 69 4.47 3.84 13.15
C ASN A 69 4.72 4.07 11.66
N ALA A 70 5.39 3.14 10.98
CA ALA A 70 5.83 3.31 9.59
C ALA A 70 4.67 3.37 8.59
N ALA A 71 3.60 2.59 8.80
CA ALA A 71 2.41 2.57 7.96
C ALA A 71 1.66 3.93 7.93
N PRO A 72 1.26 4.53 9.07
CA PRO A 72 0.62 5.85 9.04
C PRO A 72 1.57 6.95 8.55
N THR A 73 2.88 6.82 8.80
CA THR A 73 3.90 7.73 8.24
C THR A 73 3.92 7.65 6.71
N TYR A 74 3.88 6.45 6.13
CA TYR A 74 3.76 6.25 4.68
C TYR A 74 2.50 6.92 4.14
N ALA A 75 1.33 6.70 4.76
CA ALA A 75 0.07 7.30 4.30
C ALA A 75 0.13 8.84 4.31
N ALA A 76 0.70 9.41 5.36
CA ALA A 76 0.90 10.84 5.52
C ALA A 76 1.86 11.43 4.47
N ILE A 77 2.90 10.69 4.08
CA ILE A 77 3.83 11.06 3.00
C ILE A 77 3.11 11.02 1.65
N VAL A 78 2.50 9.88 1.29
CA VAL A 78 1.82 9.70 0.00
C VAL A 78 0.73 10.75 -0.19
N GLY A 79 -0.09 11.01 0.82
CA GLY A 79 -1.16 12.01 0.76
C GLY A 79 -0.66 13.43 0.45
N ARG A 80 0.60 13.75 0.77
CA ARG A 80 1.23 15.04 0.49
C ARG A 80 1.98 15.07 -0.83
N ILE A 81 2.75 14.02 -1.15
CA ILE A 81 3.61 14.02 -2.33
C ILE A 81 2.87 13.67 -3.61
N ALA A 82 1.78 12.89 -3.54
CA ALA A 82 1.10 12.41 -4.74
C ALA A 82 0.55 13.56 -5.63
N PRO A 83 -0.12 14.60 -5.10
CA PRO A 83 -0.55 15.74 -5.91
C PRO A 83 0.62 16.51 -6.53
N VAL A 84 1.71 16.68 -5.77
CA VAL A 84 2.93 17.36 -6.24
C VAL A 84 3.58 16.59 -7.40
N LEU A 85 3.49 15.26 -7.37
CA LEU A 85 3.98 14.35 -8.41
C LEU A 85 2.98 14.18 -9.59
N GLY A 86 1.90 14.97 -9.62
CA GLY A 86 0.87 14.91 -10.66
C GLY A 86 0.00 13.66 -10.63
N VAL A 87 -0.04 12.95 -9.50
CA VAL A 87 -0.95 11.82 -9.28
C VAL A 87 -2.21 12.38 -8.61
N MET A 88 -3.32 12.37 -9.34
CA MET A 88 -4.61 12.80 -8.81
C MET A 88 -5.31 11.66 -8.06
N PRO A 89 -6.07 11.95 -6.99
CA PRO A 89 -6.89 10.96 -6.33
C PRO A 89 -7.96 10.41 -7.28
N ALA A 90 -8.24 9.12 -7.19
CA ALA A 90 -9.26 8.44 -7.97
C ALA A 90 -10.40 7.93 -7.09
N GLY A 91 -11.59 7.78 -7.68
CA GLY A 91 -12.70 7.08 -7.03
C GLY A 91 -12.49 5.55 -7.03
N PRO A 92 -13.23 4.82 -6.17
CA PRO A 92 -13.18 3.35 -6.11
C PRO A 92 -13.44 2.68 -7.47
N GLU A 93 -14.29 3.26 -8.31
CA GLU A 93 -14.67 2.72 -9.62
C GLU A 93 -13.47 2.71 -10.57
N ILE A 94 -12.71 3.81 -10.62
CA ILE A 94 -11.51 3.93 -11.46
C ILE A 94 -10.41 2.97 -10.97
N ALA A 95 -10.25 2.85 -9.65
CA ALA A 95 -9.30 1.92 -9.06
C ALA A 95 -9.68 0.47 -9.37
N ALA A 96 -10.95 0.09 -9.19
CA ALA A 96 -11.46 -1.24 -9.47
C ALA A 96 -11.28 -1.63 -10.95
N LEU A 97 -11.59 -0.70 -11.87
CA LEU A 97 -11.41 -0.94 -13.30
C LEU A 97 -9.93 -1.23 -13.65
N ARG A 98 -9.00 -0.53 -13.00
CA ARG A 98 -7.55 -0.63 -13.27
C ARG A 98 -6.84 -1.77 -12.56
N PHE A 99 -7.30 -2.15 -11.36
CA PHE A 99 -6.89 -3.42 -10.73
C PHE A 99 -7.38 -4.64 -11.52
N GLY A 100 -8.31 -4.44 -12.45
CA GLY A 100 -9.03 -5.48 -13.17
C GLY A 100 -10.29 -5.85 -12.40
N ALA A 101 -11.38 -6.12 -13.13
CA ALA A 101 -12.64 -6.53 -12.53
C ALA A 101 -12.41 -7.70 -11.54
N PRO A 102 -13.08 -7.68 -10.37
CA PRO A 102 -12.96 -8.75 -9.39
C PRO A 102 -13.25 -10.11 -10.07
N PRO A 103 -12.60 -11.21 -9.63
CA PRO A 103 -12.87 -12.56 -10.15
C PRO A 103 -14.35 -12.93 -9.93
N GLY A 104 -15.21 -12.60 -10.89
CA GLY A 104 -16.67 -12.77 -10.79
C GLY A 104 -17.46 -11.94 -11.81
N GLU A 105 -16.97 -10.76 -12.16
CA GLU A 105 -17.64 -9.85 -13.12
C GLU A 105 -17.06 -9.90 -14.54
N ARG A 106 -16.07 -10.77 -14.78
CA ARG A 106 -15.53 -11.06 -16.12
C ARG A 106 -16.48 -11.96 -16.92
N ARG A 107 -17.76 -11.59 -17.03
CA ARG A 107 -18.74 -12.25 -17.89
C ARG A 107 -19.61 -11.23 -18.61
N ALA A 108 -19.06 -10.69 -19.70
CA ALA A 108 -19.73 -10.28 -20.94
C ALA A 108 -18.60 -9.68 -21.80
N ASP A 109 -18.20 -10.28 -22.91
CA ASP A 109 -18.79 -9.95 -24.22
C ASP A 109 -18.38 -10.90 -25.36
N LEU A 110 -18.12 -12.18 -25.13
CA LEU A 110 -17.79 -13.12 -26.23
C LEU A 110 -18.96 -13.47 -27.17
N SER A 111 -20.12 -12.79 -27.08
CA SER A 111 -21.28 -13.08 -27.94
C SER A 111 -21.44 -12.16 -29.15
N SER A 112 -20.48 -11.28 -29.43
CA SER A 112 -20.54 -10.39 -30.61
C SER A 112 -19.51 -10.71 -31.70
N ALA A 113 -18.73 -11.79 -31.56
CA ALA A 113 -17.70 -12.16 -32.53
C ALA A 113 -18.17 -13.08 -33.68
N ASP A 114 -19.36 -13.68 -33.61
CA ASP A 114 -19.82 -14.68 -34.61
C ASP A 114 -21.01 -14.20 -35.46
N ALA A 115 -20.99 -12.95 -35.89
CA ALA A 115 -21.92 -12.44 -36.91
C ALA A 115 -21.15 -11.89 -38.11
N GLY A 116 -20.45 -12.76 -38.83
CA GLY A 116 -19.78 -12.38 -40.07
C GLY A 116 -19.04 -13.52 -40.76
N GLY A 117 -19.76 -14.30 -41.58
CA GLY A 117 -19.12 -15.04 -42.67
C GLY A 117 -19.79 -16.36 -43.05
N GLY A 118 -20.41 -16.41 -44.23
CA GLY A 118 -20.45 -17.63 -45.03
C GLY A 118 -21.80 -18.01 -45.64
N MET A 119 -21.94 -17.67 -46.93
CA MET A 119 -22.84 -18.18 -47.99
C MET A 119 -24.36 -18.01 -47.85
#